data_AF-A4J6S9-F1
#
_entry.id   AF-A4J6S9-F1
#
_cell.length_a   1.000
_cell.length_b   1.000
_cell.length_c   1.000
_cell.angle_alpha   90.00
_cell.angle_beta   90.00
_cell.angle_gamma   90.00
#
_symmetry.space_group_name_H-M   'P 1'
#
loop_
_entity.id
_entity.type
_entity.pdbx_description
1 polymer ?
#
loop_
_entity_poly.entity_id
_entity_poly.type
_entity_poly.pdbx_seq_one_letter_code
_entity_poly.pdbx_strand_id
1 'polypeptide(L)'
;MGTIELRGFGPLQKKLLEKGYSFPATVEIEENLTGYALLERLDISKNQVEAVFINGIVEGLSHPISPGDRVALLPPGTPGPYRVFLGIIQKKES
;
A
#
# COMPACT_ATOMS: atom_id res chain seq x y z
N MET A 1 7.57 -17.93 -1.32
CA MET A 1 7.10 -17.32 -0.04
C MET A 1 8.20 -16.39 0.48
N GLY A 2 7.84 -15.22 0.99
CA GLY A 2 8.80 -14.33 1.64
C GLY A 2 8.10 -13.21 2.39
N THR A 3 8.81 -12.15 2.79
CA THR A 3 8.24 -11.07 3.62
C THR A 3 8.35 -9.72 2.95
N ILE A 4 7.43 -8.81 3.27
CA ILE A 4 7.52 -7.39 2.93
C ILE A 4 7.56 -6.54 4.20
N GLU A 5 8.10 -5.34 4.05
CA GLU A 5 7.96 -4.29 5.06
C GLU A 5 6.72 -3.45 4.75
N LEU A 6 5.69 -3.55 5.59
CA LEU A 6 4.43 -2.82 5.44
C LEU A 6 4.39 -1.58 6.34
N ARG A 7 3.99 -0.45 5.74
CA ARG A 7 3.69 0.81 6.44
C ARG A 7 2.28 1.29 6.08
N GLY A 8 1.64 1.97 7.01
CA GLY A 8 0.46 2.79 6.74
C GLY A 8 0.74 4.22 7.19
N PHE A 9 0.20 5.20 6.47
CA PHE A 9 0.32 6.61 6.84
C PHE A 9 -1.02 7.18 7.31
N GLY A 10 -0.94 8.15 8.23
CA GLY A 10 -2.11 8.86 8.77
C GLY A 10 -3.13 7.89 9.38
N PRO A 11 -4.41 7.89 8.92
CA PRO A 11 -5.44 7.01 9.47
C PRO A 11 -5.16 5.51 9.25
N LEU A 12 -4.43 5.15 8.18
CA LEU A 12 -4.07 3.76 7.90
C LEU A 12 -3.03 3.22 8.90
N GLN A 13 -2.14 4.09 9.39
CA GLN A 13 -1.20 3.72 10.45
C GLN A 13 -1.95 3.29 11.72
N LYS A 14 -2.91 4.10 12.15
CA LYS A 14 -3.72 3.83 13.34
C LYS A 14 -4.49 2.52 13.18
N LYS A 15 -5.11 2.32 12.01
CA LYS A 15 -5.85 1.09 11.70
C LYS A 15 -4.97 -0.16 11.72
N LEU A 16 -3.73 -0.07 11.23
CA LEU A 16 -2.77 -1.18 11.30
C LEU A 16 -2.38 -1.48 12.76
N LEU A 17 -2.10 -0.45 13.57
CA LEU A 17 -1.78 -0.62 14.99
C LEU A 17 -2.95 -1.24 15.79
N GLU A 18 -4.19 -0.78 15.53
CA GLU A 18 -5.42 -1.33 16.14
C GLU A 18 -5.63 -2.81 15.80
N LYS A 19 -5.17 -3.24 14.63
CA LYS A 19 -5.19 -4.64 14.18
C LYS A 19 -4.01 -5.47 14.70
N GLY A 20 -3.12 -4.88 15.51
CA GLY A 20 -1.97 -5.56 16.13
C GLY A 20 -0.69 -5.60 15.29
N TYR A 21 -0.65 -4.88 14.16
CA TYR A 21 0.58 -4.76 13.38
C TYR A 21 1.55 -3.74 14.03
N SER A 22 2.85 -3.98 13.89
CA SER A 22 3.89 -3.00 14.28
C SER A 22 4.05 -1.89 13.23
N PHE A 23 4.91 -0.90 13.51
CA PHE A 23 5.25 0.14 12.55
C PHE A 23 6.77 0.36 12.49
N PRO A 24 7.46 -0.09 11.42
CA PRO A 24 6.93 -0.88 10.29
C PRO A 24 6.50 -2.29 10.71
N ALA A 25 5.60 -2.90 9.93
CA ALA A 25 5.16 -4.28 10.09
C ALA A 25 5.89 -5.19 9.11
N THR A 26 6.21 -6.41 9.54
CA THR A 26 6.68 -7.48 8.65
C THR A 26 5.51 -8.38 8.31
N VAL A 27 5.19 -8.52 7.02
CA VAL A 27 4.06 -9.34 6.55
C VAL A 27 4.59 -10.41 5.60
N GLU A 28 4.31 -11.67 5.89
CA GLU A 28 4.61 -12.77 4.96
C GLU A 28 3.69 -12.70 3.75
N ILE A 29 4.20 -12.91 2.55
CA ILE A 29 3.43 -12.88 1.30
C ILE A 29 3.80 -14.06 0.39
N GLU A 30 2.87 -14.38 -0.51
CA GLU A 30 3.11 -15.25 -1.66
C GLU A 30 3.73 -14.45 -2.80
N GLU A 31 4.34 -15.12 -3.79
CA GLU A 31 5.12 -14.49 -4.87
C GLU A 31 4.30 -13.63 -5.84
N ASN A 32 2.97 -13.71 -5.84
CA ASN A 32 2.08 -12.99 -6.76
C ASN A 32 1.04 -12.14 -6.03
N LEU A 33 1.42 -11.48 -4.93
CA LEU A 33 0.49 -10.63 -4.18
C LEU A 33 0.30 -9.27 -4.89
N THR A 34 -0.94 -8.78 -4.96
CA THR A 34 -1.24 -7.41 -5.41
C THR A 34 -1.63 -6.53 -4.23
N GLY A 35 -1.67 -5.21 -4.43
CA GLY A 35 -2.23 -4.28 -3.46
C GLY A 35 -3.66 -4.66 -3.06
N TYR A 36 -4.52 -5.06 -4.01
CA TYR A 36 -5.87 -5.53 -3.70
C TYR A 36 -5.89 -6.75 -2.77
N ALA A 37 -5.11 -7.79 -3.10
CA ALA A 37 -5.04 -9.00 -2.28
C ALA A 37 -4.44 -8.72 -0.89
N LEU A 38 -3.47 -7.80 -0.81
CA LEU A 38 -2.93 -7.34 0.47
C LEU A 38 -4.01 -6.64 1.32
N LEU A 39 -4.82 -5.76 0.72
CA LEU A 39 -5.88 -5.06 1.45
C LEU A 39 -6.97 -6.01 1.96
N GLU A 40 -7.35 -7.02 1.17
CA GLU A 40 -8.28 -8.06 1.59
C GLU A 40 -7.74 -8.81 2.81
N ARG A 41 -6.47 -9.22 2.78
CA ARG A 41 -5.82 -9.90 3.91
C ARG A 41 -5.72 -9.04 5.17
N LEU A 42 -5.48 -7.73 5.00
CA LEU A 42 -5.41 -6.78 6.11
C LEU A 42 -6.80 -6.38 6.63
N ASP A 43 -7.88 -6.79 5.95
CA ASP A 43 -9.24 -6.34 6.20
C ASP A 43 -9.32 -4.80 6.23
N ILE A 44 -8.78 -4.20 5.16
CA ILE A 44 -8.83 -2.77 4.87
C ILE A 44 -9.66 -2.57 3.60
N SER A 45 -10.64 -1.68 3.66
CA SER A 45 -11.47 -1.40 2.49
C SER A 45 -10.66 -0.69 1.42
N LYS A 46 -10.79 -1.13 0.16
CA LYS A 46 -10.14 -0.50 -1.00
C LYS A 46 -10.44 1.00 -1.13
N ASN A 47 -11.58 1.47 -0.63
CA ASN A 47 -11.94 2.89 -0.67
C ASN A 47 -11.12 3.74 0.32
N GLN A 48 -10.42 3.11 1.26
CA GLN A 48 -9.54 3.77 2.22
C GLN A 48 -8.11 3.91 1.70
N VAL A 49 -7.80 3.33 0.53
CA VAL A 49 -6.46 3.32 -0.05
C VAL A 49 -6.53 3.74 -1.52
N GLU A 50 -5.83 4.81 -1.86
CA GLU A 50 -5.81 5.34 -3.22
C GLU A 50 -4.74 4.67 -4.09
N ALA A 51 -3.59 4.36 -3.48
CA ALA A 51 -2.44 3.75 -4.15
C ALA A 51 -1.51 3.08 -3.13
N VAL A 52 -0.48 2.41 -3.63
CA VAL A 52 0.63 1.88 -2.82
C VAL A 52 1.94 2.54 -3.20
N PHE A 53 2.79 2.81 -2.22
CA PHE A 53 4.20 3.08 -2.46
C PHE A 53 4.97 1.76 -2.41
N ILE A 54 5.62 1.38 -3.50
CA ILE A 54 6.51 0.23 -3.57
C ILE A 54 7.92 0.77 -3.79
N ASN A 55 8.80 0.58 -2.81
CA ASN A 55 10.21 1.03 -2.86
C ASN A 55 10.39 2.53 -3.19
N GLY A 56 9.41 3.37 -2.82
CA GLY A 56 9.44 4.82 -3.04
C GLY A 56 8.73 5.29 -4.32
N ILE A 57 8.16 4.37 -5.09
CA ILE A 57 7.41 4.66 -6.32
C ILE A 57 5.92 4.45 -6.05
N VAL A 58 5.06 5.39 -6.45
CA VAL A 58 3.61 5.18 -6.39
C VAL A 58 3.19 4.26 -7.52
N GLU A 59 2.48 3.20 -7.15
CA GLU A 59 1.89 2.25 -8.08
C GLU A 59 0.41 2.02 -7.75
N GLY A 60 -0.33 1.54 -8.74
CA GLY A 60 -1.73 1.15 -8.59
C GLY A 60 -1.89 -0.10 -7.72
N LEU A 61 -3.11 -0.34 -7.23
CA LEU A 61 -3.41 -1.51 -6.39
C LEU A 61 -3.33 -2.85 -7.13
N SER A 62 -3.33 -2.83 -8.46
CA SER A 62 -3.12 -3.99 -9.33
C SER A 62 -1.64 -4.31 -9.58
N HIS A 63 -0.71 -3.43 -9.19
CA HIS A 63 0.72 -3.66 -9.37
C HIS A 63 1.21 -4.82 -8.48
N PRO A 64 2.07 -5.72 -9.01
CA PRO A 64 2.59 -6.85 -8.25
C PRO A 64 3.53 -6.40 -7.13
N ILE A 65 3.42 -7.04 -5.97
CA ILE A 65 4.27 -6.84 -4.79
C ILE A 65 5.12 -8.09 -4.63
N SER A 66 6.44 -7.91 -4.53
CA SER A 66 7.40 -9.01 -4.40
C SER A 66 7.98 -9.09 -2.99
N PRO A 67 8.40 -10.28 -2.53
CA PRO A 67 9.16 -10.39 -1.30
C PRO A 67 10.40 -9.49 -1.28
N GLY A 68 10.64 -8.83 -0.15
CA GLY A 68 11.70 -7.84 0.04
C GLY A 68 11.25 -6.40 -0.22
N ASP A 69 10.06 -6.18 -0.78
CA ASP A 69 9.56 -4.84 -1.04
C ASP A 69 9.22 -4.06 0.24
N ARG A 70 9.48 -2.75 0.18
CA ARG A 70 8.95 -1.79 1.16
C ARG A 70 7.66 -1.20 0.60
N VAL A 71 6.55 -1.57 1.23
CA VAL A 71 5.20 -1.23 0.80
C VAL A 71 4.56 -0.26 1.78
N ALA A 72 4.02 0.86 1.30
CA ALA A 72 3.21 1.74 2.13
C ALA A 72 1.83 2.00 1.52
N LEU A 73 0.78 1.91 2.35
CA LEU A 73 -0.59 2.21 1.94
C LEU A 73 -0.82 3.73 1.99
N LEU A 74 -1.28 4.33 0.88
CA LEU A 74 -1.65 5.74 0.84
C LEU A 74 -3.16 5.92 1.04
N PRO A 75 -3.62 6.74 2.00
CA PRO A 75 -5.01 7.13 2.09
C PRO A 75 -5.39 8.09 0.95
N PRO A 76 -6.69 8.17 0.59
CA PRO A 76 -7.15 9.15 -0.38
C PRO A 76 -6.96 10.58 0.14
N GLY A 77 -6.80 11.53 -0.78
CA GLY A 77 -6.85 12.97 -0.47
C GLY A 77 -5.51 13.71 -0.50
N THR A 78 -4.48 13.15 -1.14
CA THR A 78 -3.25 13.91 -1.44
C THR A 78 -3.58 15.20 -2.22
N PRO A 79 -3.18 16.40 -1.75
CA PRO A 79 -3.53 17.65 -2.43
C PRO A 79 -2.85 17.81 -3.80
N GLY A 80 -3.53 18.52 -4.72
CA GLY A 80 -3.25 18.56 -6.16
C GLY A 80 -1.79 18.64 -6.61
N PRO A 81 -0.99 19.65 -6.19
CA PRO A 81 0.40 19.77 -6.64
C PRO A 81 1.26 18.57 -6.26
N TYR A 82 1.02 18.00 -5.07
CA TYR A 82 1.76 16.83 -4.58
C TYR A 82 1.38 15.55 -5.33
N ARG A 83 0.17 15.46 -5.92
CA ARG A 83 -0.22 14.29 -6.74
C ARG A 83 0.69 14.11 -7.94
N VAL A 84 1.03 15.21 -8.62
CA VAL A 84 1.92 15.19 -9.79
C VAL A 84 3.32 14.79 -9.39
N PHE A 85 3.87 15.39 -8.33
CA PHE A 85 5.22 15.07 -7.84
C PHE A 85 5.33 13.62 -7.34
N LEU A 86 4.27 13.08 -6.75
CA LEU A 86 4.25 11.72 -6.25
C LEU A 86 3.88 10.69 -7.33
N GLY A 87 3.56 11.09 -8.56
CA GLY A 87 3.17 10.15 -9.62
C GLY A 87 1.77 9.55 -9.44
N ILE A 88 0.93 10.12 -8.57
CA ILE A 88 -0.51 9.82 -8.43
C ILE A 88 -1.27 10.51 -9.58
N ILE A 89 -0.84 10.26 -10.81
CA ILE A 89 -1.57 10.61 -12.03
C ILE A 89 -2.32 9.34 -12.37
N GLN A 90 -3.64 9.40 -12.60
CA GLN A 90 -4.44 8.21 -12.93
C GLN A 90 -3.79 7.45 -14.09
N LYS A 91 -2.99 6.41 -13.80
CA LYS A 91 -2.63 5.40 -14.80
C LYS A 91 -3.94 4.70 -15.11
N LYS A 92 -4.47 4.91 -16.32
CA LYS A 92 -5.54 4.06 -16.85
C LYS A 92 -5.04 2.62 -16.75
N GLU A 93 -5.69 1.82 -15.91
CA GLU A 93 -5.56 0.36 -16.02
C GLU A 93 -5.96 0.00 -17.46
N SER A 94 -5.01 -0.53 -18.20
CA SER A 94 -5.16 -0.91 -19.61
C SER A 94 -5.49 -2.40 -19.71
#